data_AF-A0A2S9YGM1-F1
#
_entry.id   AF-A0A2S9YGM1-F1
#
_cell.length_a   1.000
_cell.length_b   1.000
_cell.length_c   1.000
_cell.angle_alpha   90.00
_cell.angle_beta   90.00
_cell.angle_gamma   90.00
#
_symmetry.space_group_name_H-M   'P 1'
#
loop_
_entity.id
_entity.type
_entity.pdbx_description
1 polymer ?
#
loop_
_entity_poly.entity_id
_entity_poly.type
_entity_poly.pdbx_seq_one_letter_code
_entity_poly.pdbx_strand_id
1 'polypeptide(L)'
;MLAATIALFLASLPPPPPPGTPPTVTGAEYITDEDHTVRWASVTYELPSGEIAEAVMSVDLQTASGEAWVSVDGELIADATLAADAPGVETWSTTEHPLAPAVLDGLQASGAADLMFDQFLGGPMEFPCSKWGKAVLRAGKYIWVGAVAATAAVCCGAVASCPACMTAGAVTSLAGTEALDGYCD
;
A
#
# COMPACT_ATOMS: atom_id res chain seq x y z
N MET A 1 43.08 -38.52 -22.14
CA MET A 1 41.62 -38.32 -21.96
C MET A 1 41.35 -38.23 -20.47
N LEU A 2 41.21 -37.02 -19.91
CA LEU A 2 40.83 -36.79 -18.51
C LEU A 2 39.38 -36.31 -18.51
N ALA A 3 38.49 -37.07 -17.89
CA ALA A 3 37.11 -36.66 -17.65
C ALA A 3 37.06 -35.85 -16.34
N ALA A 4 36.72 -34.56 -16.44
CA ALA A 4 36.44 -33.71 -15.30
C ALA A 4 35.01 -33.96 -14.83
N THR A 5 34.86 -34.45 -13.60
CA THR A 5 33.58 -34.63 -12.93
C THR A 5 33.12 -33.27 -12.38
N ILE A 6 32.16 -32.64 -13.04
CA ILE A 6 31.47 -31.46 -12.52
C ILE A 6 30.47 -31.95 -11.48
N ALA A 7 30.81 -31.78 -10.20
CA ALA A 7 29.86 -31.96 -9.11
C ALA A 7 28.87 -30.78 -9.15
N LEU A 8 27.65 -31.04 -9.62
CA LEU A 8 26.53 -30.13 -9.45
C LEU A 8 26.25 -29.99 -7.95
N PHE A 9 26.68 -28.87 -7.36
CA PHE A 9 26.13 -28.38 -6.10
C PHE A 9 24.69 -27.90 -6.38
N LEU A 10 23.74 -28.83 -6.36
CA LEU A 10 22.32 -28.52 -6.17
C LEU A 10 22.19 -28.03 -4.73
N ALA A 11 22.49 -26.75 -4.52
CA ALA A 11 22.13 -26.05 -3.31
C ALA A 11 20.62 -26.22 -3.14
N SER A 12 20.23 -26.92 -2.08
CA SER A 12 18.85 -27.04 -1.64
C SER A 12 18.30 -25.64 -1.43
N LEU A 13 17.56 -25.12 -2.41
CA LEU A 13 16.73 -23.95 -2.19
C LEU A 13 15.83 -24.28 -1.00
N PRO A 14 15.74 -23.41 0.03
CA PRO A 14 14.77 -23.61 1.09
C PRO A 14 13.39 -23.77 0.45
N PRO A 15 12.54 -24.66 0.97
CA PRO A 15 11.18 -24.78 0.47
C PRO A 15 10.53 -23.39 0.52
N PRO A 16 9.67 -23.06 -0.46
CA PRO A 16 8.91 -21.83 -0.39
C PRO A 16 8.19 -21.78 0.97
N PRO A 17 8.13 -20.62 1.63
CA PRO A 17 7.36 -20.50 2.86
C PRO A 17 5.92 -21.01 2.59
N PRO A 18 5.27 -21.63 3.60
CA PRO A 18 3.88 -22.02 3.46
C PRO A 18 3.06 -20.79 3.02
N PRO A 19 2.04 -20.94 2.15
CA PRO A 19 1.17 -19.83 1.81
C PRO A 19 0.58 -19.29 3.11
N GLY A 20 0.88 -18.02 3.42
CA GLY A 20 0.31 -17.31 4.57
C GLY A 20 -1.20 -17.21 4.45
N THR A 21 -1.89 -16.75 5.49
CA THR A 21 -3.33 -16.48 5.38
C THR A 21 -3.58 -15.50 4.22
N PRO A 22 -4.57 -15.77 3.34
CA PRO A 22 -4.92 -14.83 2.28
C PRO A 22 -5.19 -13.44 2.86
N PRO A 23 -4.80 -12.35 2.16
CA PRO A 23 -5.15 -11.01 2.59
C PRO A 23 -6.66 -10.87 2.79
N THR A 24 -7.04 -10.15 3.84
CA THR A 24 -8.43 -9.80 4.10
C THR A 24 -8.63 -8.34 3.76
N VAL A 25 -9.63 -8.05 2.94
CA VAL A 25 -9.99 -6.68 2.56
C VAL A 25 -11.35 -6.31 3.13
N THR A 26 -11.48 -5.07 3.57
CA THR A 26 -12.74 -4.47 3.97
C THR A 26 -12.80 -3.03 3.50
N GLY A 27 -13.98 -2.47 3.39
CA GLY A 27 -14.17 -1.09 2.99
C GLY A 27 -15.64 -0.77 2.86
N ALA A 28 -15.98 0.48 3.09
CA ALA A 28 -17.35 0.96 3.02
C ALA A 28 -17.38 2.47 2.81
N GLU A 29 -18.59 3.00 2.64
CA GLU A 29 -18.86 4.41 2.86
C GLU A 29 -19.46 4.59 4.25
N TYR A 30 -19.10 5.67 4.93
CA TYR A 30 -19.75 6.10 6.15
C TYR A 30 -20.00 7.60 6.10
N ILE A 31 -20.94 8.08 6.91
CA ILE A 31 -21.26 9.49 7.05
C ILE A 31 -20.62 10.01 8.35
N THR A 32 -19.87 11.11 8.27
CA THR A 32 -19.28 11.79 9.43
C THR A 32 -20.34 12.60 10.18
N ASP A 33 -20.01 13.09 11.38
CA ASP A 33 -20.88 14.00 12.14
C ASP A 33 -21.16 15.33 11.39
N GLU A 34 -20.35 15.65 10.39
CA GLU A 34 -20.45 16.85 9.54
C GLU A 34 -21.27 16.60 8.26
N ASP A 35 -21.95 15.45 8.14
CA ASP A 35 -22.70 15.02 6.95
C ASP A 35 -21.83 14.83 5.71
N HIS A 36 -20.54 14.56 5.89
CA HIS A 36 -19.64 14.18 4.81
C HIS A 36 -19.65 12.67 4.61
N THR A 37 -19.63 12.24 3.36
CA THR A 37 -19.46 10.84 2.99
C THR A 37 -17.97 10.56 2.87
N VAL A 38 -17.45 9.70 3.72
CA VAL A 38 -16.07 9.20 3.60
C VAL A 38 -16.11 7.81 3.02
N ARG A 39 -15.31 7.61 1.98
CA ARG A 39 -15.06 6.30 1.39
C ARG A 39 -13.72 5.79 1.90
N TRP A 40 -13.66 4.54 2.32
CA TRP A 40 -12.42 3.95 2.81
C TRP A 40 -12.28 2.47 2.42
N ALA A 41 -11.04 2.00 2.40
CA ALA A 41 -10.69 0.61 2.29
C ALA A 41 -9.50 0.29 3.20
N SER A 42 -9.47 -0.93 3.72
CA SER A 42 -8.37 -1.50 4.48
C SER A 42 -8.05 -2.88 3.93
N VAL A 43 -6.76 -3.23 3.92
CA VAL A 43 -6.30 -4.58 3.68
C VAL A 43 -5.33 -5.01 4.77
N THR A 44 -5.56 -6.21 5.30
CA THR A 44 -4.69 -6.86 6.28
C THR A 44 -4.05 -8.11 5.68
N TYR A 45 -2.76 -8.33 5.94
CA TYR A 45 -2.01 -9.49 5.45
C TYR A 45 -0.93 -9.92 6.45
N GLU A 46 -0.62 -11.21 6.47
CA GLU A 46 0.39 -11.77 7.37
C GLU A 46 1.80 -11.63 6.76
N LEU A 47 2.74 -11.11 7.54
CA LEU A 47 4.15 -11.05 7.18
C LEU A 47 4.81 -12.43 7.33
N PRO A 48 5.95 -12.71 6.67
CA PRO A 48 6.64 -14.00 6.81
C PRO A 48 7.03 -14.38 8.25
N SER A 49 7.15 -13.39 9.13
CA SER A 49 7.47 -13.54 10.55
C SER A 49 6.25 -13.74 11.46
N GLY A 50 5.03 -13.64 10.92
CA GLY A 50 3.76 -13.92 11.60
C GLY A 50 3.01 -12.69 12.12
N GLU A 51 3.61 -11.50 12.09
CA GLU A 51 2.93 -10.24 12.40
C GLU A 51 1.92 -9.88 11.32
N ILE A 52 0.89 -9.10 11.68
CA ILE A 52 -0.15 -8.66 10.74
C ILE A 52 0.13 -7.23 10.31
N ALA A 53 0.39 -7.04 9.02
CA ALA A 53 0.43 -5.72 8.43
C ALA A 53 -0.96 -5.28 7.99
N GLU A 54 -1.23 -3.98 8.10
CA GLU A 54 -2.46 -3.34 7.63
C GLU A 54 -2.12 -2.09 6.84
N ALA A 55 -2.78 -1.91 5.70
CA ALA A 55 -2.76 -0.67 4.94
C ALA A 55 -4.20 -0.15 4.80
N VAL A 56 -4.39 1.14 5.04
CA VAL A 56 -5.70 1.80 4.99
C VAL A 56 -5.62 3.05 4.14
N MET A 57 -6.70 3.35 3.44
CA MET A 57 -6.90 4.61 2.73
C MET A 57 -8.35 5.07 2.91
N SER A 58 -8.53 6.37 3.17
CA SER A 58 -9.84 7.01 3.23
C SER A 58 -9.83 8.35 2.50
N VAL A 59 -10.94 8.69 1.85
CA VAL A 59 -11.15 9.95 1.14
C VAL A 59 -12.55 10.47 1.42
N ASP A 60 -12.61 11.73 1.81
CA ASP A 60 -13.83 12.52 1.95
C ASP A 60 -14.36 12.92 0.56
N LEU A 61 -15.59 12.51 0.26
CA LEU A 61 -16.23 12.68 -1.04
C LEU A 61 -16.84 14.08 -1.23
N GLN A 62 -16.69 15.01 -0.29
CA GLN A 62 -17.18 16.39 -0.38
C GLN A 62 -16.04 17.38 -0.57
N THR A 63 -14.85 17.03 -0.07
CA THR A 63 -13.68 17.92 -0.06
C THR A 63 -12.51 17.37 -0.86
N ALA A 64 -12.53 16.08 -1.22
CA ALA A 64 -11.40 15.37 -1.80
C ALA A 64 -10.13 15.44 -0.92
N SER A 65 -10.30 15.56 0.39
CA SER A 65 -9.25 15.34 1.38
C SER A 65 -9.23 13.89 1.84
N GLY A 66 -8.14 13.43 2.44
CA GLY A 66 -8.06 12.05 2.93
C GLY A 66 -6.79 11.73 3.68
N GLU A 67 -6.71 10.48 4.10
CA GLU A 67 -5.56 9.90 4.79
C GLU A 67 -5.29 8.48 4.29
N ALA A 68 -4.03 8.08 4.29
CA ALA A 68 -3.61 6.72 4.10
C ALA A 68 -2.53 6.38 5.11
N TRP A 69 -2.49 5.15 5.60
CA TRP A 69 -1.48 4.73 6.55
C TRP A 69 -1.15 3.24 6.41
N VAL A 70 0.02 2.89 6.95
CA VAL A 70 0.53 1.53 7.00
C VAL A 70 0.95 1.22 8.44
N SER A 71 0.54 0.07 8.96
CA SER A 71 0.85 -0.38 10.33
C SER A 71 1.23 -1.86 10.38
N VAL A 72 1.85 -2.28 11.49
CA VAL A 72 2.06 -3.69 11.84
C VAL A 72 1.60 -3.93 13.27
N ASP A 73 0.73 -4.92 13.47
CA ASP A 73 0.10 -5.23 14.77
C ASP A 73 -0.52 -4.01 15.46
N GLY A 74 -1.02 -3.05 14.66
CA GLY A 74 -1.59 -1.78 15.11
C GLY A 74 -0.57 -0.68 15.43
N GLU A 75 0.74 -0.94 15.29
CA GLU A 75 1.78 0.08 15.38
C GLU A 75 1.97 0.78 14.03
N LEU A 76 1.72 2.10 14.00
CA LEU A 76 1.86 2.91 12.81
C LEU A 76 3.32 2.94 12.32
N ILE A 77 3.54 2.65 11.04
CA ILE A 77 4.83 2.82 10.37
C ILE A 77 4.90 4.17 9.70
N ALA A 78 3.89 4.48 8.89
CA ALA A 78 3.82 5.72 8.14
C ALA A 78 2.38 6.08 7.80
N ASP A 79 2.13 7.37 7.66
CA ASP A 79 0.89 7.93 7.17
C ASP A 79 1.13 9.06 6.17
N ALA A 80 0.09 9.36 5.41
CA ALA A 80 0.03 10.48 4.51
C ALA A 80 -1.36 11.07 4.55
N THR A 81 -1.43 12.39 4.63
CA THR A 81 -2.68 13.13 4.62
C THR A 81 -2.69 14.13 3.47
N LEU A 82 -3.87 14.37 2.93
CA LEU A 82 -4.13 15.42 1.95
C LEU A 82 -5.29 16.23 2.47
N ALA A 83 -5.03 17.46 2.94
CA ALA A 83 -6.09 18.37 3.34
C ALA A 83 -6.70 19.08 2.12
N ALA A 84 -7.98 19.44 2.21
CA ALA A 84 -8.74 20.07 1.14
C ALA A 84 -8.11 21.38 0.62
N ASP A 85 -7.37 22.07 1.51
CA ASP A 85 -6.83 23.41 1.29
C ASP A 85 -5.30 23.41 1.18
N ALA A 86 -4.66 22.24 1.30
CA ALA A 86 -3.21 22.13 1.29
C ALA A 86 -2.65 22.07 -0.14
N PRO A 87 -1.48 22.67 -0.41
CA PRO A 87 -0.85 22.65 -1.72
C PRO A 87 -0.26 21.27 -2.11
N GLY A 88 -0.37 20.25 -1.25
CA GLY A 88 0.21 18.93 -1.50
C GLY A 88 -0.08 17.92 -0.39
N VAL A 89 0.54 16.75 -0.51
CA VAL A 89 0.46 15.66 0.48
C VAL A 89 1.43 15.95 1.61
N GLU A 90 0.95 15.83 2.84
CA GLU A 90 1.79 15.79 4.03
C GLU A 90 2.03 14.33 4.41
N THR A 91 3.28 13.97 4.69
CA THR A 91 3.65 12.59 5.05
C THR A 91 4.32 12.58 6.40
N TRP A 92 3.91 11.65 7.25
CA TRP A 92 4.53 11.41 8.55
C TRP A 92 4.98 9.96 8.64
N SER A 93 6.03 9.73 9.40
CA SER A 93 6.56 8.40 9.61
C SER A 93 7.04 8.25 11.05
N THR A 94 6.98 7.03 11.57
CA THR A 94 7.63 6.72 12.84
C THR A 94 9.15 6.59 12.65
N THR A 95 9.87 6.37 13.76
CA THR A 95 11.33 6.10 13.70
C THR A 95 11.57 4.75 13.03
N GLU A 96 12.81 4.42 12.63
CA GLU A 96 13.17 3.17 11.95
C GLU A 96 12.38 1.95 12.46
N HIS A 97 11.52 1.39 11.61
CA HIS A 97 10.73 0.20 11.90
C HIS A 97 11.36 -1.01 11.21
N PRO A 98 11.80 -2.05 11.94
CA PRO A 98 12.56 -3.17 11.37
C PRO A 98 11.75 -3.99 10.36
N LEU A 99 10.42 -3.93 10.42
CA LEU A 99 9.53 -4.66 9.51
C LEU A 99 9.12 -3.85 8.27
N ALA A 100 9.52 -2.58 8.13
CA ALA A 100 9.19 -1.77 6.96
C ALA A 100 9.57 -2.43 5.60
N PRO A 101 10.72 -3.13 5.46
CA PRO A 101 11.02 -3.88 4.25
C PRO A 101 10.01 -5.01 3.98
N ALA A 102 9.71 -5.83 4.99
CA ALA A 102 8.78 -6.96 4.87
C ALA A 102 7.36 -6.50 4.57
N VAL A 103 6.96 -5.34 5.10
CA VAL A 103 5.67 -4.71 4.81
C VAL A 103 5.55 -4.34 3.34
N LEU A 104 6.55 -3.65 2.77
CA LEU A 104 6.53 -3.27 1.35
C LEU A 104 6.54 -4.49 0.43
N ASP A 105 7.40 -5.46 0.72
CA ASP A 105 7.48 -6.72 -0.05
C ASP A 105 6.17 -7.49 0.04
N GLY A 106 5.57 -7.57 1.23
CA GLY A 106 4.30 -8.26 1.46
C GLY A 106 3.14 -7.57 0.75
N LEU A 107 3.07 -6.24 0.77
CA LEU A 107 2.03 -5.47 0.08
C LEU A 107 2.04 -5.74 -1.43
N GLN A 108 3.23 -5.86 -2.02
CA GLN A 108 3.43 -6.19 -3.42
C GLN A 108 3.15 -7.67 -3.71
N ALA A 109 3.78 -8.59 -2.96
CA ALA A 109 3.78 -10.01 -3.28
C ALA A 109 2.45 -10.72 -2.97
N SER A 110 1.67 -10.19 -2.03
CA SER A 110 0.39 -10.78 -1.63
C SER A 110 -0.79 -10.36 -2.51
N GLY A 111 -0.62 -9.35 -3.38
CA GLY A 111 -1.74 -8.73 -4.11
C GLY A 111 -2.67 -7.91 -3.20
N ALA A 112 -2.26 -7.61 -1.96
CA ALA A 112 -3.05 -6.86 -0.99
C ALA A 112 -3.44 -5.47 -1.51
N ALA A 113 -2.52 -4.77 -2.17
CA ALA A 113 -2.79 -3.46 -2.75
C ALA A 113 -3.94 -3.53 -3.78
N ASP A 114 -3.89 -4.49 -4.71
CA ASP A 114 -4.92 -4.66 -5.75
C ASP A 114 -6.30 -4.93 -5.13
N LEU A 115 -6.37 -5.83 -4.14
CA LEU A 115 -7.61 -6.13 -3.43
C LEU A 115 -8.18 -4.89 -2.73
N MET A 116 -7.33 -4.08 -2.10
CA MET A 116 -7.73 -2.83 -1.47
C MET A 116 -8.31 -1.84 -2.49
N PHE A 117 -7.66 -1.69 -3.65
CA PHE A 117 -8.15 -0.81 -4.71
C PHE A 117 -9.45 -1.30 -5.33
N ASP A 118 -9.60 -2.59 -5.59
CA ASP A 118 -10.87 -3.17 -6.05
C ASP A 118 -12.01 -2.86 -5.08
N GLN A 119 -11.75 -2.96 -3.77
CA GLN A 119 -12.73 -2.61 -2.73
C GLN A 119 -13.03 -1.11 -2.70
N PHE A 120 -12.00 -0.26 -2.76
CA PHE A 120 -12.14 1.20 -2.74
C PHE A 120 -12.87 1.73 -3.99
N LEU A 121 -12.66 1.09 -5.13
CA LEU A 121 -13.24 1.47 -6.41
C LEU A 121 -14.62 0.82 -6.66
N GLY A 122 -15.03 -0.13 -5.82
CA GLY A 122 -16.33 -0.77 -5.89
C GLY A 122 -17.50 0.23 -5.79
N GLY A 123 -18.55 0.02 -6.60
CA GLY A 123 -19.77 0.82 -6.58
C GLY A 123 -20.28 1.22 -7.98
N PRO A 124 -21.35 2.05 -8.07
CA PRO A 124 -21.89 2.52 -9.35
C PRO A 124 -20.88 3.39 -10.11
N MET A 125 -20.60 3.07 -11.39
CA MET A 125 -19.57 3.75 -12.21
C MET A 125 -19.86 5.22 -12.57
N GLU A 126 -21.08 5.72 -12.36
CA GLU A 126 -21.44 7.11 -12.70
C GLU A 126 -20.69 8.15 -11.85
N PHE A 127 -20.35 7.81 -10.60
CA PHE A 127 -19.61 8.68 -9.69
C PHE A 127 -18.13 8.85 -10.07
N PRO A 128 -17.30 7.78 -10.17
CA PRO A 128 -15.86 7.87 -10.40
C PRO A 128 -15.48 8.54 -11.73
N CYS A 129 -16.32 8.43 -12.77
CA CYS A 129 -16.03 9.01 -14.09
C CYS A 129 -16.50 10.46 -14.27
N SER A 130 -17.13 11.06 -13.25
CA SER A 130 -17.42 12.48 -13.23
C SER A 130 -16.16 13.33 -12.95
N LYS A 131 -16.19 14.63 -13.26
CA LYS A 131 -15.10 15.56 -12.88
C LYS A 131 -14.82 15.52 -11.37
N TRP A 132 -15.88 15.29 -10.59
CA TRP A 132 -15.81 15.16 -9.14
C TRP A 132 -15.15 13.83 -8.71
N GLY A 133 -15.60 12.71 -9.26
CA GLY A 133 -15.00 11.40 -9.01
C GLY A 133 -13.51 11.36 -9.35
N LYS A 134 -13.10 11.98 -10.46
CA LYS A 134 -11.68 12.14 -10.82
C LYS A 134 -10.86 12.91 -9.77
N ALA A 135 -11.46 13.88 -9.06
CA ALA A 135 -10.79 14.58 -7.97
C ALA A 135 -10.58 13.66 -6.76
N VAL A 136 -11.60 12.86 -6.40
CA VAL A 136 -11.53 11.85 -5.33
C VAL A 136 -10.48 10.77 -5.64
N LEU A 137 -10.48 10.24 -6.86
CA LEU A 137 -9.48 9.24 -7.30
C LEU A 137 -8.06 9.81 -7.26
N ARG A 138 -7.90 11.07 -7.69
CA ARG A 138 -6.62 11.78 -7.62
C ARG A 138 -6.16 12.00 -6.18
N ALA A 139 -7.08 12.34 -5.27
CA ALA A 139 -6.79 12.46 -3.85
C ALA A 139 -6.31 11.12 -3.27
N GLY A 140 -7.05 10.04 -3.53
CA GLY A 140 -6.67 8.67 -3.16
C GLY A 140 -5.29 8.28 -3.68
N LYS A 141 -4.97 8.63 -4.93
CA LYS A 141 -3.66 8.35 -5.53
C LYS A 141 -2.56 9.06 -4.77
N TYR A 142 -2.74 10.34 -4.47
CA TYR A 142 -1.72 11.12 -3.81
C TYR A 142 -1.44 10.66 -2.38
N ILE A 143 -2.47 10.36 -1.59
CA ILE A 143 -2.29 9.85 -0.22
C ILE A 143 -1.67 8.44 -0.22
N TRP A 144 -2.07 7.56 -1.15
CA TRP A 144 -1.45 6.24 -1.30
C TRP A 144 0.05 6.34 -1.60
N VAL A 145 0.40 7.12 -2.63
CA VAL A 145 1.79 7.34 -3.03
C VAL A 145 2.60 7.93 -1.86
N GLY A 146 2.00 8.87 -1.11
CA GLY A 146 2.60 9.45 0.09
C GLY A 146 2.91 8.39 1.16
N ALA A 147 1.94 7.55 1.52
CA ALA A 147 2.09 6.55 2.58
C ALA A 147 3.13 5.48 2.21
N VAL A 148 3.13 5.03 0.95
CA VAL A 148 4.12 4.06 0.44
C VAL A 148 5.53 4.67 0.37
N ALA A 149 5.65 5.92 -0.09
CA ALA A 149 6.94 6.62 -0.12
C ALA A 149 7.49 6.85 1.29
N ALA A 150 6.64 7.22 2.25
CA ALA A 150 7.01 7.36 3.65
C ALA A 150 7.45 6.02 4.27
N THR A 151 6.73 4.92 3.96
CA THR A 151 7.13 3.57 4.37
C THR A 151 8.50 3.17 3.79
N ALA A 152 8.75 3.50 2.52
CA ALA A 152 10.06 3.30 1.88
C ALA A 152 11.17 4.14 2.52
N ALA A 153 10.86 5.36 2.97
CA ALA A 153 11.78 6.20 3.72
C ALA A 153 12.15 5.58 5.08
N VAL A 154 11.17 5.05 5.83
CA VAL A 154 11.43 4.30 7.09
C VAL A 154 12.33 3.09 6.82
N CYS A 155 12.04 2.33 5.76
CA CYS A 155 12.83 1.18 5.33
C CYS A 155 14.29 1.56 4.96
N CYS A 156 14.49 2.74 4.37
CA CYS A 156 15.81 3.26 3.99
C CYS A 156 16.67 3.77 5.15
N GLY A 157 16.10 3.98 6.36
CA GLY A 157 16.90 4.30 7.55
C GLY A 157 17.99 3.24 7.81
N ALA A 158 17.65 1.97 7.54
CA ALA A 158 18.60 0.90 7.39
C ALA A 158 19.32 0.98 6.03
N VAL A 159 20.46 1.69 5.99
CA VAL A 159 21.24 2.02 4.78
C VAL A 159 21.51 0.85 3.81
N ALA A 160 21.65 -0.39 4.29
CA ALA A 160 21.96 -1.54 3.45
C ALA A 160 20.75 -2.05 2.62
N SER A 161 19.52 -1.84 3.10
CA SER A 161 18.29 -2.25 2.41
C SER A 161 17.71 -1.16 1.51
N CYS A 162 18.23 0.06 1.56
CA CYS A 162 17.60 1.20 0.90
C CYS A 162 17.34 1.04 -0.61
N PRO A 163 18.24 0.46 -1.45
CA PRO A 163 17.91 0.22 -2.86
C PRO A 163 16.73 -0.74 -3.06
N ALA A 164 16.60 -1.77 -2.21
CA ALA A 164 15.48 -2.69 -2.26
C ALA A 164 14.18 -2.01 -1.80
N CYS A 165 14.23 -1.25 -0.69
CA CYS A 165 13.12 -0.45 -0.17
C CYS A 165 12.56 0.52 -1.21
N MET A 166 13.45 1.25 -1.90
CA MET A 166 13.05 2.21 -2.94
C MET A 166 12.43 1.51 -4.14
N THR A 167 12.91 0.32 -4.50
CA THR A 167 12.35 -0.46 -5.61
C THR A 167 10.96 -0.99 -5.26
N ALA A 168 10.80 -1.60 -4.09
CA ALA A 168 9.52 -2.10 -3.60
C ALA A 168 8.50 -0.96 -3.45
N GLY A 169 8.92 0.17 -2.84
CA GLY A 169 8.09 1.36 -2.73
C GLY A 169 7.67 1.94 -4.09
N ALA A 170 8.58 1.98 -5.07
CA ALA A 170 8.25 2.46 -6.41
C ALA A 170 7.24 1.55 -7.12
N VAL A 171 7.40 0.22 -7.05
CA VAL A 171 6.46 -0.73 -7.65
C VAL A 171 5.08 -0.63 -7.00
N THR A 172 5.01 -0.60 -5.68
CA THR A 172 3.76 -0.49 -4.93
C THR A 172 3.06 0.86 -5.16
N SER A 173 3.83 1.94 -5.29
CA SER A 173 3.32 3.26 -5.67
C SER A 173 2.75 3.28 -7.09
N LEU A 174 3.40 2.58 -8.04
CA LEU A 174 2.94 2.47 -9.42
C LEU A 174 1.66 1.65 -9.52
N ALA A 175 1.58 0.50 -8.84
CA ALA A 175 0.37 -0.33 -8.84
C ALA A 175 -0.88 0.47 -8.41
N GLY A 176 -0.77 1.23 -7.32
CA GLY A 176 -1.89 2.08 -6.88
C GLY A 176 -2.15 3.27 -7.81
N THR A 177 -1.11 3.83 -8.43
CA THR A 177 -1.28 4.89 -9.43
C THR A 177 -2.03 4.38 -10.66
N GLU A 178 -1.67 3.21 -11.18
CA GLU A 178 -2.30 2.59 -12.36
C GLU A 178 -3.76 2.24 -12.08
N ALA A 179 -4.05 1.65 -10.92
CA ALA A 179 -5.42 1.34 -10.50
C ALA A 179 -6.33 2.57 -10.43
N LEU A 180 -5.80 3.70 -9.97
CA LEU A 180 -6.56 4.94 -9.75
C LEU A 180 -6.63 5.86 -10.98
N ASP A 181 -5.59 5.89 -11.81
CA ASP A 181 -5.60 6.64 -13.08
C ASP A 181 -6.44 5.91 -14.15
N GLY A 182 -6.35 4.58 -14.23
CA GLY A 182 -6.97 3.78 -15.30
C GLY A 182 -8.46 3.48 -15.16
N TYR A 183 -9.08 3.86 -14.04
CA TYR A 183 -10.46 3.47 -13.75
C TYR A 183 -11.52 4.14 -14.66
N CYS A 184 -11.20 5.28 -15.30
CA CYS A 184 -12.13 6.06 -16.13
C CYS A 184 -11.49 6.62 -17.41
N ASP A 185 -10.46 5.94 -17.92
CA ASP A 185 -9.84 6.19 -19.23
C ASP A 185 -10.36 5.24 -20.31
#